data_AF-A0A179UDJ4-F1
#
_entry.id   AF-A0A179UDJ4-F1
#
_cell.length_a   1.000
_cell.length_b   1.000
_cell.length_c   1.000
_cell.angle_alpha   90.00
_cell.angle_beta   90.00
_cell.angle_gamma   90.00
#
_symmetry.space_group_name_H-M   'P 1'
#
loop_
_entity.id
_entity.type
_entity.pdbx_description
1 polymer ?
#
loop_
_entity_poly.entity_id
_entity_poly.type
_entity_poly.pdbx_seq_one_letter_code
_entity_poly.pdbx_strand_id
1 'polypeptide(L)'
;MMNEHHSETPETGVRSHFFKYDENRIAYTLWNVIEQEYSVLKTQLHCETVLEFMSLGDTQVTNLHTFFDKFRSAITKLKMLNAPPSDAWIFDIFYSVLPNNWRNYIQKKIEEIQDSKSTAVILNVDLLMEEICSRLDPPKDKKNLQNIDSAVNTAMTAITATTTTSNNTSNPARGGCTGHGCDSSQEGS
;
A
#
# COMPACT_ATOMS: atom_id res chain seq x y z
N MET A 1 23.41 103.23 10.11
CA MET A 1 23.29 102.66 8.75
C MET A 1 23.17 101.15 8.92
N MET A 2 22.21 100.51 8.25
CA MET A 2 22.06 99.05 8.26
C MET A 2 23.21 98.38 7.51
N ASN A 3 23.46 97.11 7.82
CA ASN A 3 23.65 96.04 6.83
C ASN A 3 23.27 94.71 7.48
N GLU A 4 22.35 94.00 6.83
CA GLU A 4 21.89 92.66 7.20
C GLU A 4 22.73 91.57 6.50
N HIS A 5 22.34 90.31 6.72
CA HIS A 5 22.54 89.17 5.81
C HIS A 5 23.96 88.54 5.72
N HIS A 6 24.12 87.22 5.64
CA HIS A 6 23.17 86.09 5.79
C HIS A 6 23.93 84.89 6.42
N SER A 7 23.25 84.11 7.26
CA SER A 7 23.72 82.79 7.66
C SER A 7 23.24 81.74 6.66
N GLU A 8 24.16 81.16 5.88
CA GLU A 8 23.85 79.98 5.06
C GLU A 8 24.22 78.71 5.84
N THR A 9 23.23 78.09 6.47
CA THR A 9 23.30 76.69 6.84
C THR A 9 23.31 75.83 5.57
N PRO A 10 24.30 74.96 5.33
CA PRO A 10 24.21 74.01 4.24
C PRO A 10 23.12 72.99 4.56
N GLU A 11 21.98 73.08 3.88
CA GLU A 11 21.01 71.99 3.89
C GLU A 11 21.66 70.74 3.28
N THR A 12 22.02 69.79 4.13
CA THR A 12 22.33 68.41 3.71
C THR A 12 21.04 67.69 3.32
N GLY A 13 20.39 68.21 2.27
CA GLY A 13 19.40 67.47 1.53
C GLY A 13 20.08 66.22 0.97
N VAL A 14 19.79 65.07 1.57
CA VAL A 14 20.24 63.76 1.10
C VAL A 14 19.48 63.46 -0.20
N ARG A 15 19.96 64.09 -1.28
CA ARG A 15 19.54 63.82 -2.64
C ARG A 15 19.88 62.37 -2.91
N SER A 16 18.88 61.50 -2.89
CA SER A 16 19.02 60.11 -3.31
C SER A 16 19.44 60.12 -4.78
N HIS A 17 20.74 59.99 -5.01
CA HIS A 17 21.32 59.79 -6.33
C HIS A 17 20.97 58.37 -6.78
N PHE A 18 19.71 58.17 -7.16
CA PHE A 18 19.31 57.08 -8.03
C PHE A 18 20.02 57.29 -9.36
N PHE A 19 21.19 56.64 -9.48
CA PHE A 19 21.86 56.49 -10.75
C PHE A 19 20.91 55.77 -11.71
N LYS A 20 20.43 56.49 -12.74
CA LYS A 20 19.92 55.83 -13.95
C LYS A 20 21.06 54.97 -14.49
N TYR A 21 20.73 53.76 -14.93
CA TYR A 21 21.66 52.70 -15.35
C TYR A 21 22.38 51.94 -14.22
N ASP A 22 21.60 51.21 -13.44
CA ASP A 22 21.98 49.85 -13.03
C ASP A 22 20.77 48.91 -13.01
N GLU A 23 20.06 48.84 -14.14
CA GLU A 23 18.88 47.98 -14.32
C GLU A 23 19.19 46.50 -14.06
N ASN A 24 20.43 46.07 -14.37
CA ASN A 24 20.92 44.72 -14.08
C ASN A 24 21.00 44.44 -12.57
N ARG A 25 21.51 45.38 -11.77
CA ARG A 25 21.52 45.25 -10.30
C ARG A 25 20.14 45.38 -9.70
N ILE A 26 19.24 46.18 -10.25
CA ILE A 26 17.83 46.24 -9.83
C ILE A 26 17.16 44.89 -10.09
N ALA A 27 17.31 44.34 -11.30
CA ALA A 27 16.76 43.04 -11.68
C ALA A 27 17.35 41.89 -10.84
N TYR A 28 18.67 41.88 -10.62
CA TYR A 28 19.33 40.90 -9.75
C TYR A 28 18.88 41.00 -8.30
N THR A 29 18.73 42.22 -7.76
CA THR A 29 18.24 42.44 -6.39
C THR A 29 16.79 41.96 -6.25
N LEU A 30 15.93 42.29 -7.21
CA LEU A 30 14.53 41.86 -7.25
C LEU A 30 14.44 40.33 -7.37
N TRP A 31 15.22 39.71 -8.26
CA TRP A 31 15.28 38.26 -8.39
C TRP A 31 15.71 37.59 -7.09
N ASN A 32 16.79 38.07 -6.45
CA ASN A 32 17.27 37.52 -5.19
C ASN A 32 16.24 37.69 -4.05
N VAL A 33 15.50 38.80 -3.98
CA VAL A 33 14.40 38.96 -3.01
C VAL A 33 13.29 37.95 -3.26
N ILE A 34 12.84 37.79 -4.51
CA ILE A 34 11.81 36.80 -4.89
C ILE A 34 12.28 35.37 -4.57
N GLU A 35 13.54 35.04 -4.89
CA GLU A 35 14.13 33.73 -4.64
C GLU A 35 14.23 33.44 -3.13
N GLN A 36 14.60 34.41 -2.31
CA GLN A 36 14.63 34.27 -0.85
C GLN A 36 13.22 34.14 -0.25
N GLU A 37 12.27 35.03 -0.61
CA GLU A 37 10.88 34.96 -0.12
C GLU A 37 10.23 33.62 -0.49
N TYR A 38 10.39 33.17 -1.75
CA TYR A 38 9.84 31.90 -2.20
C TYR A 38 10.56 30.69 -1.58
N SER A 39 11.85 30.80 -1.27
CA SER A 39 12.59 29.75 -0.54
C SER A 39 12.12 29.62 0.91
N VAL A 40 11.84 30.74 1.60
CA VAL A 40 11.26 30.75 2.95
C VAL A 40 9.87 30.11 2.92
N LEU A 41 8.98 30.55 2.01
CA LEU A 41 7.64 29.98 1.86
C LEU A 41 7.68 28.48 1.54
N LYS A 42 8.56 28.04 0.64
CA LYS A 42 8.77 26.62 0.31
C LYS A 42 9.24 25.81 1.52
N THR A 43 10.12 26.38 2.34
CA THR A 43 10.63 25.74 3.56
C THR A 43 9.54 25.62 4.62
N GLN A 44 8.76 26.69 4.81
CA GLN A 44 7.60 26.69 5.71
C GLN A 44 6.56 25.66 5.29
N LEU A 45 6.14 25.66 4.01
CA LEU A 45 5.17 24.70 3.48
C LEU A 45 5.64 23.24 3.62
N HIS A 46 6.94 23.00 3.45
CA HIS A 46 7.55 21.70 3.69
C HIS A 46 7.45 21.28 5.17
N CYS A 47 7.84 22.15 6.10
CA CYS A 47 7.71 21.90 7.54
C CYS A 47 6.25 21.66 7.96
N GLU A 48 5.31 22.49 7.48
CA GLU A 48 3.88 22.34 7.77
C GLU A 48 3.32 21.01 7.23
N THR A 49 3.68 20.61 6.01
CA THR A 49 3.21 19.34 5.43
C THR A 49 3.80 18.12 6.14
N VAL A 50 5.06 18.20 6.59
CA VAL A 50 5.67 17.16 7.43
C VAL A 50 4.96 17.05 8.79
N LEU A 51 4.63 18.17 9.44
CA LEU A 51 3.88 18.18 10.69
C LEU A 51 2.44 17.68 10.51
N GLU A 52 1.77 18.04 9.41
CA GLU A 52 0.45 17.48 9.04
C GLU A 52 0.52 15.95 8.94
N PHE A 53 1.52 15.41 8.23
CA PHE A 53 1.72 13.97 8.11
C PHE A 53 2.04 13.28 9.44
N MET A 54 2.88 13.88 10.29
CA MET A 54 3.16 13.36 11.64
C MET A 54 1.90 13.32 12.50
N SER A 55 1.05 14.35 12.45
CA SER A 55 -0.18 14.43 13.24
C SER A 55 -1.21 13.35 12.91
N LEU A 56 -1.08 12.67 11.75
CA LEU A 56 -1.87 11.48 11.45
C LEU A 56 -1.62 10.37 12.48
N GLY A 57 -0.38 10.23 12.98
CA GLY A 57 0.01 9.23 13.98
C GLY A 57 -0.72 9.34 15.33
N ASP A 58 -1.18 10.54 15.67
CA ASP A 58 -1.93 10.84 16.89
C ASP A 58 -3.46 10.76 16.70
N THR A 59 -3.92 10.47 15.48
CA THR A 59 -5.35 10.48 15.13
C THR A 59 -6.05 9.19 15.56
N GLN A 60 -7.12 9.30 16.37
CA GLN A 60 -8.00 8.17 16.65
C GLN A 60 -8.80 7.79 15.39
N VAL A 61 -8.52 6.62 14.81
CA VAL A 61 -9.20 6.14 13.60
C VAL A 61 -10.56 5.53 13.93
N THR A 62 -11.63 6.26 13.59
CA THR A 62 -13.03 5.78 13.67
C THR A 62 -13.55 5.21 12.34
N ASN A 63 -13.04 5.70 11.20
CA ASN A 63 -13.30 5.18 9.87
C ASN A 63 -11.98 4.96 9.12
N LEU A 64 -11.69 3.70 8.79
CA LEU A 64 -10.44 3.29 8.16
C LEU A 64 -10.31 3.74 6.71
N HIS A 65 -11.40 3.75 5.93
CA HIS A 65 -11.38 4.20 4.54
C HIS A 65 -11.00 5.69 4.48
N THR A 66 -11.70 6.52 5.25
CA THR A 66 -11.42 7.96 5.33
C THR A 66 -10.01 8.24 5.88
N PHE A 67 -9.48 7.39 6.76
CA PHE A 67 -8.10 7.49 7.21
C PHE A 67 -7.11 7.15 6.09
N PHE A 68 -7.29 6.04 5.37
CA PHE A 68 -6.40 5.64 4.28
C PHE A 68 -6.39 6.66 3.12
N ASP A 69 -7.55 7.25 2.79
CA ASP A 69 -7.63 8.33 1.78
C ASP A 69 -6.78 9.54 2.19
N LYS A 70 -6.90 9.97 3.46
CA LYS A 70 -6.08 11.06 4.02
C LYS A 70 -4.60 10.71 4.06
N PHE A 71 -4.27 9.48 4.45
CA PHE A 71 -2.89 8.99 4.54
C PHE A 71 -2.21 8.95 3.16
N ARG A 72 -2.88 8.38 2.15
CA ARG A 72 -2.42 8.42 0.75
C ARG A 72 -2.30 9.85 0.21
N SER A 73 -3.25 10.73 0.58
CA SER A 73 -3.20 12.15 0.20
C SER A 73 -1.97 12.87 0.80
N ALA A 74 -1.69 12.67 2.09
CA ALA A 74 -0.54 13.28 2.77
C ALA A 74 0.81 12.79 2.21
N ILE A 75 0.96 11.49 1.95
CA ILE A 75 2.14 10.93 1.26
C ILE A 75 2.29 11.55 -0.14
N THR A 76 1.18 11.76 -0.86
CA THR A 76 1.20 12.39 -2.19
C THR A 76 1.63 13.86 -2.10
N LYS A 77 1.12 14.65 -1.13
CA LYS A 77 1.57 16.02 -0.87
C LYS A 77 3.08 16.08 -0.63
N LEU A 78 3.60 15.22 0.26
CA LEU A 78 5.03 15.14 0.56
C LEU A 78 5.89 14.78 -0.67
N LYS A 79 5.44 13.82 -1.49
CA LYS A 79 6.08 13.48 -2.77
C LYS A 79 6.12 14.68 -3.72
N MET A 80 5.02 15.46 -3.83
CA MET A 80 4.97 16.68 -4.66
C MET A 80 5.92 17.79 -4.19
N LEU A 81 6.25 17.84 -2.90
CA LEU A 81 7.23 18.77 -2.34
C LEU A 81 8.69 18.28 -2.48
N ASN A 82 8.93 17.15 -3.15
CA ASN A 82 10.21 16.44 -3.25
C ASN A 82 10.75 15.97 -1.89
N ALA A 83 9.83 15.64 -0.96
CA ALA A 83 10.14 15.22 0.40
C ALA A 83 9.47 13.87 0.74
N PRO A 84 9.69 12.80 -0.05
CA PRO A 84 9.06 11.51 0.21
C PRO A 84 9.47 10.97 1.59
N PRO A 85 8.52 10.59 2.47
CA PRO A 85 8.85 9.91 3.72
C PRO A 85 9.41 8.51 3.42
N SER A 86 10.27 8.00 4.30
CA SER A 86 10.84 6.66 4.17
C SER A 86 9.78 5.58 4.48
N ASP A 87 9.90 4.42 3.83
CA ASP A 87 8.93 3.31 4.00
C ASP A 87 8.76 2.87 5.47
N ALA A 88 9.85 2.89 6.25
CA ALA A 88 9.80 2.62 7.69
C ALA A 88 8.92 3.64 8.44
N TRP A 89 9.07 4.93 8.15
CA TRP A 89 8.29 5.99 8.79
C TRP A 89 6.81 5.97 8.35
N ILE A 90 6.56 5.65 7.08
CA ILE A 90 5.21 5.38 6.57
C ILE A 90 4.59 4.21 7.36
N PHE A 91 5.32 3.10 7.53
CA PHE A 91 4.85 1.93 8.27
C PHE A 91 4.59 2.25 9.74
N ASP A 92 5.49 2.97 10.43
CA ASP A 92 5.36 3.30 11.85
C ASP A 92 4.09 4.13 12.13
N ILE A 93 3.85 5.19 11.35
CA ILE A 93 2.62 6.01 11.46
C ILE A 93 1.38 5.17 11.11
N PHE A 94 1.45 4.38 10.04
CA PHE A 94 0.34 3.51 9.64
C PHE A 94 -0.01 2.47 10.72
N TYR A 95 0.98 1.88 11.38
CA TYR A 95 0.77 0.84 12.39
C TYR A 95 0.31 1.41 13.74
N SER A 96 0.77 2.61 14.13
CA SER A 96 0.42 3.25 15.41
C SER A 96 -1.07 3.62 15.52
N VAL A 97 -1.70 3.98 14.41
CA VAL A 97 -3.10 4.43 14.35
C VAL A 97 -4.12 3.31 14.16
N LEU A 98 -3.70 2.15 13.65
CA LEU A 98 -4.60 1.05 13.32
C LEU A 98 -5.29 0.48 14.57
N PRO A 99 -6.60 0.21 14.54
CA PRO A 99 -7.27 -0.52 15.62
C PRO A 99 -6.63 -1.90 15.87
N ASN A 100 -6.72 -2.39 17.12
CA ASN A 100 -5.97 -3.58 17.58
C ASN A 100 -6.22 -4.85 16.75
N ASN A 101 -7.42 -5.04 16.19
CA ASN A 101 -7.73 -6.16 15.30
C ASN A 101 -6.87 -6.14 14.03
N TRP A 102 -6.62 -4.95 13.46
CA TRP A 102 -5.80 -4.78 12.26
C TRP A 102 -4.30 -4.84 12.55
N ARG A 103 -3.85 -4.34 13.71
CA ARG A 103 -2.47 -4.58 14.19
C ARG A 103 -2.18 -6.07 14.34
N ASN A 104 -3.05 -6.81 15.04
CA ASN A 104 -2.91 -8.26 15.21
C ASN A 104 -2.91 -9.01 13.86
N TYR A 105 -3.71 -8.54 12.90
CA TYR A 105 -3.75 -9.08 11.56
C TYR A 105 -2.44 -8.88 10.79
N ILE A 106 -1.87 -7.66 10.81
CA ILE A 106 -0.57 -7.36 10.19
C ILE A 106 0.56 -8.12 10.88
N GLN A 107 0.56 -8.19 12.22
CA GLN A 107 1.53 -8.96 13.00
C GLN A 107 1.54 -10.44 12.57
N LYS A 108 0.35 -11.05 12.43
CA LYS A 108 0.23 -12.42 11.93
C LYS A 108 0.79 -12.57 10.50
N LYS A 109 0.59 -11.59 9.62
CA LYS A 109 1.19 -11.59 8.28
C LYS A 109 2.72 -11.49 8.30
N ILE A 110 3.29 -10.71 9.21
CA ILE A 110 4.75 -10.66 9.41
C ILE A 110 5.25 -12.06 9.82
N GLU A 111 4.60 -12.68 10.80
CA GLU A 111 4.94 -14.03 11.29
C GLU A 111 4.78 -15.12 10.21
N GLU A 112 3.83 -14.98 9.28
CA GLU A 112 3.60 -15.90 8.16
C GLU A 112 4.65 -15.77 7.04
N ILE A 113 5.20 -14.57 6.82
CA ILE A 113 6.24 -14.30 5.82
C ILE A 113 7.66 -14.53 6.41
N GLN A 114 7.81 -14.45 7.73
CA GLN A 114 9.10 -14.48 8.40
C GLN A 114 9.59 -15.92 8.66
N ASP A 115 10.44 -16.43 7.75
CA ASP A 115 11.10 -17.74 7.92
C ASP A 115 11.94 -17.87 9.20
N SER A 116 12.42 -16.76 9.76
CA SER A 116 13.15 -16.74 11.03
C SER A 116 13.14 -15.36 11.70
N LYS A 117 13.11 -15.30 13.04
CA LYS A 117 12.92 -14.06 13.83
C LYS A 117 13.89 -12.90 13.53
N SER A 118 15.05 -13.19 12.94
CA SER A 118 16.07 -12.20 12.58
C SER A 118 16.00 -11.75 11.11
N THR A 119 15.11 -12.35 10.30
CA THR A 119 14.88 -11.95 8.91
C THR A 119 13.95 -10.74 8.88
N ALA A 120 14.39 -9.66 8.23
CA ALA A 120 13.53 -8.50 8.00
C ALA A 120 12.44 -8.83 6.97
N VAL A 121 11.19 -8.46 7.28
CA VAL A 121 10.05 -8.60 6.37
C VAL A 121 9.80 -7.28 5.67
N ILE A 122 9.73 -7.30 4.33
CA ILE A 122 9.35 -6.13 3.53
C ILE A 122 7.83 -6.14 3.36
N LEU A 123 7.15 -5.14 3.92
CA LEU A 123 5.72 -4.91 3.75
C LEU A 123 5.46 -3.68 2.89
N ASN A 124 4.51 -3.79 1.96
CA ASN A 124 4.02 -2.64 1.20
C ASN A 124 2.74 -2.11 1.85
N VAL A 125 2.78 -0.88 2.35
CA VAL A 125 1.67 -0.25 3.07
C VAL A 125 0.47 0.04 2.15
N ASP A 126 0.68 0.32 0.86
CA ASP A 126 -0.42 0.49 -0.10
C ASP A 126 -1.21 -0.81 -0.27
N LEU A 127 -0.53 -1.95 -0.40
CA LEU A 127 -1.17 -3.27 -0.47
C LEU A 127 -1.89 -3.64 0.83
N LEU A 128 -1.33 -3.29 1.99
CA LEU A 128 -2.00 -3.52 3.29
C LEU A 128 -3.28 -2.70 3.42
N MET A 129 -3.28 -1.42 2.99
CA MET A 129 -4.50 -0.61 2.96
C MET A 129 -5.59 -1.23 2.07
N GLU A 130 -5.24 -1.69 0.87
CA GLU A 130 -6.18 -2.33 -0.06
C GLU A 130 -6.71 -3.66 0.47
N GLU A 131 -5.87 -4.48 1.08
CA GLU A 131 -6.30 -5.75 1.69
C GLU A 131 -7.22 -5.51 2.90
N ILE A 132 -6.94 -4.51 3.75
CA ILE A 132 -7.82 -4.15 4.87
C ILE A 132 -9.17 -3.65 4.34
N CYS A 133 -9.20 -2.78 3.32
CA CYS A 133 -10.43 -2.33 2.68
C CYS A 133 -11.27 -3.49 2.12
N SER A 134 -10.66 -4.43 1.38
CA SER A 134 -11.37 -5.58 0.80
C SER A 134 -11.96 -6.54 1.85
N ARG A 135 -11.45 -6.51 3.09
CA ARG A 135 -11.98 -7.28 4.22
C ARG A 135 -13.02 -6.51 5.04
N LEU A 136 -12.98 -5.18 5.03
CA LEU A 136 -14.00 -4.31 5.63
C LEU A 136 -15.30 -4.33 4.82
N ASP A 137 -15.19 -4.22 3.50
CA ASP A 137 -16.29 -4.33 2.55
C ASP A 137 -16.10 -5.56 1.64
N PRO A 138 -16.43 -6.78 2.12
CA PRO A 138 -16.38 -7.98 1.29
C PRO A 138 -17.26 -7.81 0.04
N PRO A 139 -16.77 -8.23 -1.15
CA PRO A 139 -17.59 -8.23 -2.37
C PRO A 139 -18.92 -8.96 -2.13
N LYS A 140 -20.05 -8.30 -2.44
CA LYS A 140 -21.40 -8.82 -2.17
C LYS A 140 -21.82 -9.99 -3.09
N ASP A 141 -20.90 -10.47 -3.93
CA ASP A 141 -21.12 -11.55 -4.89
C ASP A 141 -21.05 -12.92 -4.23
N LYS A 142 -22.06 -13.20 -3.39
CA LYS A 142 -22.39 -14.56 -2.98
C LYS A 142 -23.89 -14.80 -2.90
N LYS A 143 -24.55 -14.81 -4.06
CA LYS A 143 -25.75 -15.62 -4.24
C LYS A 143 -25.36 -17.09 -4.05
N ASN A 144 -25.65 -17.60 -2.86
CA ASN A 144 -25.90 -18.99 -2.51
C ASN A 144 -25.18 -20.07 -3.36
N LEU A 145 -24.00 -20.49 -2.90
CA LEU A 145 -23.59 -21.90 -2.97
C LEU A 145 -23.52 -22.46 -1.55
N GLN A 146 -24.68 -22.79 -0.98
CA GLN A 146 -24.79 -23.71 0.14
C GLN A 146 -25.41 -25.02 -0.35
N ASN A 147 -24.72 -26.12 -0.02
CA ASN A 147 -25.22 -27.48 0.02
C ASN A 147 -25.63 -28.14 -1.32
N ILE A 148 -24.64 -28.76 -1.97
CA ILE A 148 -24.83 -30.04 -2.67
C ILE A 148 -23.74 -30.99 -2.17
N ASP A 149 -23.94 -31.58 -0.98
CA ASP A 149 -23.25 -32.79 -0.54
C ASP A 149 -24.08 -33.47 0.56
N SER A 150 -25.05 -34.29 0.16
CA SER A 150 -25.80 -35.16 1.08
C SER A 150 -26.44 -36.35 0.34
N ALA A 151 -26.19 -37.56 0.86
CA ALA A 151 -26.52 -38.89 0.33
C ALA A 151 -25.84 -39.23 -1.03
N VAL A 152 -25.24 -40.42 -1.20
CA VAL A 152 -25.70 -41.74 -0.76
C VAL A 152 -24.59 -42.62 -0.15
N ASN A 153 -24.93 -43.31 0.95
CA ASN A 153 -24.20 -44.46 1.52
C ASN A 153 -24.88 -45.78 1.07
N THR A 154 -24.30 -46.98 1.08
CA THR A 154 -23.10 -47.53 1.77
C THR A 154 -22.57 -48.69 0.90
N ALA A 155 -21.30 -49.13 1.00
CA ALA A 155 -20.86 -50.35 1.73
C ALA A 155 -19.49 -50.79 1.13
N MET A 156 -18.54 -51.50 1.74
CA MET A 156 -18.26 -52.04 3.09
C MET A 156 -17.15 -53.09 2.84
N THR A 157 -15.90 -52.85 3.26
CA THR A 157 -14.85 -53.85 3.68
C THR A 157 -14.48 -55.00 2.69
N ALA A 158 -13.24 -55.45 2.47
CA ALA A 158 -12.10 -55.57 3.39
C ALA A 158 -10.74 -55.87 2.70
N ILE A 159 -9.65 -55.36 3.28
CA ILE A 159 -8.39 -56.07 3.61
C ILE A 159 -7.47 -56.64 2.48
N THR A 160 -6.28 -56.00 2.33
CA THR A 160 -4.90 -56.57 2.41
C THR A 160 -4.55 -57.85 1.60
N ALA A 161 -3.45 -58.01 0.86
CA ALA A 161 -2.26 -57.23 0.43
C ALA A 161 -1.77 -57.86 -0.92
N THR A 162 -0.82 -57.36 -1.71
CA THR A 162 0.64 -57.28 -1.45
C THR A 162 1.31 -56.69 -2.72
N THR A 163 2.55 -56.22 -2.60
CA THR A 163 3.43 -55.72 -3.67
C THR A 163 3.49 -56.59 -4.93
N THR A 164 3.71 -55.99 -6.12
CA THR A 164 4.99 -56.06 -6.87
C THR A 164 4.98 -55.24 -8.18
N THR A 165 6.11 -54.57 -8.44
CA THR A 165 6.57 -53.88 -9.65
C THR A 165 6.54 -54.69 -10.96
N SER A 166 6.14 -54.09 -12.09
CA SER A 166 6.88 -54.19 -13.37
C SER A 166 6.36 -53.23 -14.47
N ASN A 167 7.26 -52.83 -15.37
CA ASN A 167 7.02 -51.93 -16.50
C ASN A 167 6.64 -52.68 -17.80
N ASN A 168 6.18 -51.89 -18.77
CA ASN A 168 6.22 -52.13 -20.23
C ASN A 168 5.09 -52.96 -20.90
N THR A 169 4.32 -52.25 -21.72
CA THR A 169 4.15 -52.50 -23.17
C THR A 169 4.13 -53.96 -23.66
N SER A 170 2.95 -54.44 -24.08
CA SER A 170 2.72 -55.18 -25.34
C SER A 170 1.22 -55.45 -25.62
N ASN A 171 0.77 -55.05 -26.81
CA ASN A 171 -0.37 -55.64 -27.54
C ASN A 171 0.18 -56.76 -28.48
N PRO A 172 -0.60 -57.58 -29.23
CA PRO A 172 -2.07 -57.77 -29.32
C PRO A 172 -2.50 -59.29 -29.33
N ALA A 173 -3.67 -59.57 -29.93
CA ALA A 173 -4.28 -60.86 -30.37
C ALA A 173 -5.35 -61.44 -29.42
N ARG A 174 -6.60 -61.76 -29.82
CA ARG A 174 -7.24 -62.31 -31.05
C ARG A 174 -7.29 -63.84 -31.08
N GLY A 175 -8.49 -64.39 -30.88
CA GLY A 175 -8.83 -65.83 -30.88
C GLY A 175 -9.55 -66.22 -29.58
N GLY A 176 -10.58 -67.06 -29.57
CA GLY A 176 -11.25 -67.80 -30.64
C GLY A 176 -12.67 -68.22 -30.23
N CYS A 177 -13.39 -68.90 -31.14
CA CYS A 177 -14.84 -69.13 -31.04
C CYS A 177 -15.25 -70.43 -30.31
N THR A 178 -16.56 -70.53 -30.07
CA THR A 178 -17.40 -71.76 -29.98
C THR A 178 -17.21 -72.73 -28.81
N GLY A 179 -18.32 -72.98 -28.11
CA GLY A 179 -18.53 -74.08 -27.18
C GLY A 179 -20.03 -74.28 -26.95
N HIS A 180 -20.63 -75.24 -27.67
CA HIS A 180 -22.06 -75.56 -27.64
C HIS A 180 -22.32 -76.69 -26.63
N GLY A 181 -23.43 -76.67 -25.91
CA GLY A 181 -23.75 -77.72 -24.93
C GLY A 181 -25.13 -77.55 -24.28
N CYS A 182 -26.11 -78.30 -24.78
CA CYS A 182 -27.35 -78.58 -24.06
C CYS A 182 -27.08 -79.59 -22.93
N ASP A 183 -27.82 -79.54 -21.81
CA ASP A 183 -28.86 -80.54 -21.59
C ASP A 183 -29.76 -80.23 -20.38
N SER A 184 -30.87 -80.98 -20.30
CA SER A 184 -31.98 -80.79 -19.36
C SER A 184 -31.91 -81.73 -18.15
N SER A 185 -32.60 -81.43 -17.04
CA SER A 185 -33.56 -82.36 -16.37
C SER A 185 -34.00 -81.95 -14.94
N GLN A 186 -35.27 -82.26 -14.65
CA GLN A 186 -35.93 -82.53 -13.34
C GLN A 186 -35.94 -81.41 -12.27
N GLU A 187 -37.08 -80.95 -11.73
CA GLU A 187 -38.33 -81.60 -11.25
C GLU A 187 -38.18 -82.24 -9.85
N GLY A 188 -39.02 -81.80 -8.90
CA GLY A 188 -38.97 -82.27 -7.50
C GLY A 188 -39.91 -81.52 -6.55
N SER A 189 -41.20 -81.90 -6.60
CA SER A 189 -42.27 -81.72 -5.59
C SER A 189 -42.49 -80.35 -4.92
#